data_AF-M8A1B8-F1
#
_entry.id   AF-M8A1B8-F1
#
_cell.length_a   1.000
_cell.length_b   1.000
_cell.length_c   1.000
_cell.angle_alpha   90.00
_cell.angle_beta   90.00
_cell.angle_gamma   90.00
#
_symmetry.space_group_name_H-M   'P 1'
#
loop_
_entity.id
_entity.type
_entity.pdbx_description
1 polymer ?
#
loop_
_entity_poly.entity_id
_entity_poly.type
_entity_poly.pdbx_seq_one_letter_code
_entity_poly.pdbx_strand_id
1 'polypeptide(L)'
;MGSAGATLVRFLLLASIVAGFAAHLAAGEKDCYDEKDMIMHICIKSIKKDGFYMPASQACKNEVKKVDMPCICRVLTPSDEQTVSPVKLVLLAHECHIELPVGSKCGSNTGWRRSGPTASTRCRTGSRRRSAEPARHGRRRSAPAAQQCCCGADAGGVGASDDNNDDKD
;
A
#
# COMPACT_ATOMS: atom_id res chain seq x y z
N MET A 1 -60.81 -28.46 -4.92
CA MET A 1 -60.01 -27.26 -4.56
C MET A 1 -58.57 -27.73 -4.35
N GLY A 2 -57.54 -27.19 -5.03
CA GLY A 2 -56.17 -27.67 -4.78
C GLY A 2 -55.05 -27.12 -5.67
N SER A 3 -55.34 -26.46 -6.79
CA SER A 3 -54.29 -26.01 -7.73
C SER A 3 -53.59 -24.70 -7.32
N ALA A 4 -54.28 -23.80 -6.60
CA ALA A 4 -53.73 -22.49 -6.22
C ALA A 4 -52.63 -22.55 -5.14
N GLY A 5 -52.69 -23.53 -4.24
CA GLY A 5 -51.64 -23.74 -3.23
C GLY A 5 -50.35 -24.30 -3.83
N ALA A 6 -50.47 -25.22 -4.81
CA ALA A 6 -49.32 -25.82 -5.47
C ALA A 6 -48.57 -24.83 -6.37
N THR A 7 -49.27 -23.89 -7.02
CA THR A 7 -48.63 -22.83 -7.79
C THR A 7 -47.93 -21.82 -6.89
N LEU A 8 -48.54 -21.43 -5.77
CA LEU A 8 -47.94 -20.52 -4.80
C LEU A 8 -46.63 -21.09 -4.22
N VAL A 9 -46.62 -22.37 -3.83
CA VAL A 9 -45.41 -23.04 -3.32
C VAL A 9 -44.30 -23.07 -4.37
N ARG A 10 -44.63 -23.33 -5.64
CA ARG A 10 -43.65 -23.30 -6.74
C ARG A 10 -43.04 -21.92 -6.95
N PHE A 11 -43.85 -20.85 -6.89
CA PHE A 11 -43.34 -19.48 -7.00
C PHE A 11 -42.40 -19.12 -5.83
N LEU A 12 -42.74 -19.53 -4.60
CA LEU A 12 -41.89 -19.26 -3.43
C LEU A 12 -40.55 -20.00 -3.48
N LEU A 13 -40.53 -21.24 -3.97
CA LEU A 13 -39.30 -22.01 -4.17
C LEU A 13 -38.39 -21.36 -5.22
N LEU A 14 -38.96 -20.93 -6.35
CA LEU A 14 -38.20 -20.27 -7.41
C LEU A 14 -37.63 -18.91 -6.94
N ALA A 15 -38.41 -18.12 -6.20
CA ALA A 15 -37.94 -16.85 -5.65
C ALA A 15 -36.78 -17.03 -4.65
N SER A 16 -36.83 -18.08 -3.83
CA SER A 16 -35.78 -18.39 -2.86
C SER A 16 -34.46 -18.79 -3.53
N ILE A 17 -34.53 -19.56 -4.62
CA ILE A 17 -33.35 -19.95 -5.42
C ILE A 17 -32.71 -18.68 -6.03
N VAL A 18 -33.51 -17.81 -6.66
CA VAL A 18 -33.02 -16.58 -7.29
C VAL A 18 -32.38 -15.62 -6.28
N ALA A 19 -32.96 -15.49 -5.08
CA ALA A 19 -32.39 -14.68 -4.00
C ALA A 19 -31.04 -15.22 -3.48
N GLY A 20 -30.89 -16.55 -3.41
CA GLY A 20 -29.63 -17.19 -3.03
C GLY A 20 -28.50 -16.94 -4.04
N PHE A 21 -28.80 -16.97 -5.34
CA PHE A 21 -27.81 -16.65 -6.38
C PHE A 21 -27.36 -15.18 -6.32
N ALA A 22 -28.27 -14.24 -6.05
CA ALA A 22 -27.93 -12.81 -5.94
C ALA A 22 -26.94 -12.54 -4.79
N ALA A 23 -27.05 -13.25 -3.67
CA ALA A 23 -26.14 -13.12 -2.53
C ALA A 23 -24.71 -13.59 -2.83
N HIS A 24 -24.54 -14.62 -3.67
CA HIS A 24 -23.22 -15.10 -4.09
C HIS A 24 -22.56 -14.19 -5.12
N LEU A 25 -23.32 -13.61 -6.06
CA LEU A 25 -22.76 -12.65 -7.03
C LEU A 25 -22.39 -11.30 -6.37
N ALA A 26 -23.09 -10.90 -5.31
CA ALA A 26 -22.75 -9.70 -4.54
C ALA A 26 -21.57 -9.90 -3.56
N ALA A 27 -21.17 -11.16 -3.32
CA ALA A 27 -20.08 -11.54 -2.42
C ALA A 27 -18.88 -12.17 -3.15
N GLY A 28 -18.80 -12.00 -4.49
CA GLY A 28 -17.57 -12.28 -5.21
C GLY A 28 -16.50 -11.29 -4.76
N GLU A 29 -15.65 -11.70 -3.83
CA GLU A 29 -14.43 -10.95 -3.48
C GLU A 29 -13.67 -10.74 -4.79
N LYS A 30 -13.43 -9.47 -5.17
CA LYS A 30 -12.57 -9.18 -6.31
C LYS A 30 -11.20 -9.77 -6.00
N ASP A 31 -10.82 -10.81 -6.71
CA ASP A 31 -9.45 -11.28 -6.68
C ASP A 31 -8.56 -10.31 -7.46
N CYS A 32 -7.25 -10.36 -7.19
CA CYS A 32 -6.26 -9.43 -7.74
C CYS A 32 -5.29 -10.13 -8.71
N TYR A 33 -5.73 -11.22 -9.36
CA TYR A 33 -4.88 -12.00 -10.26
C TYR A 33 -4.51 -11.19 -11.51
N ASP A 34 -5.48 -10.49 -12.09
CA ASP A 34 -5.26 -9.65 -13.28
C ASP A 34 -4.33 -8.46 -12.96
N GLU A 35 -4.51 -7.82 -11.81
CA GLU A 35 -3.63 -6.76 -11.34
C GLU A 35 -2.22 -7.27 -11.05
N LYS A 36 -2.09 -8.48 -10.46
CA LYS A 36 -0.79 -9.13 -10.24
C LYS A 36 -0.06 -9.31 -11.57
N ASP A 37 -0.73 -9.87 -12.57
CA ASP A 37 -0.13 -10.12 -13.90
C ASP A 37 0.22 -8.80 -14.62
N MET A 38 -0.65 -7.78 -14.51
CA MET A 38 -0.40 -6.44 -15.05
C MET A 38 0.84 -5.79 -14.41
N ILE A 39 0.96 -5.82 -13.08
CA ILE A 39 2.13 -5.28 -12.38
C ILE A 39 3.38 -6.08 -12.74
N MET A 40 3.30 -7.41 -12.79
CA MET A 40 4.40 -8.25 -13.22
C MET A 40 4.91 -7.87 -14.61
N HIS A 41 4.00 -7.57 -15.55
CA HIS A 41 4.35 -7.17 -16.90
C HIS A 41 4.94 -5.74 -16.97
N ILE A 42 4.25 -4.74 -16.41
CA ILE A 42 4.63 -3.32 -16.54
C ILE A 42 5.89 -3.00 -15.73
N CYS A 43 6.03 -3.60 -14.54
CA CYS A 43 7.09 -3.30 -13.59
C CYS A 43 8.28 -4.28 -13.68
N ILE A 44 8.30 -5.21 -14.63
CA ILE A 44 9.26 -6.33 -14.69
C ILE A 44 10.71 -5.88 -14.54
N LYS A 45 11.09 -4.72 -15.09
CA LYS A 45 12.46 -4.20 -15.01
C LYS A 45 12.92 -3.93 -13.57
N SER A 46 12.02 -3.52 -12.69
CA SER A 46 12.30 -3.23 -11.28
C SER A 46 12.18 -4.46 -10.40
N ILE A 47 11.24 -5.36 -10.70
CA ILE A 47 10.87 -6.47 -9.82
C ILE A 47 11.39 -7.84 -10.26
N LYS A 48 12.04 -7.95 -11.43
CA LYS A 48 12.66 -9.20 -11.90
C LYS A 48 13.53 -9.84 -10.83
N LYS A 49 13.56 -11.17 -10.78
CA LYS A 49 14.32 -11.93 -9.79
C LYS A 49 15.81 -11.59 -9.84
N ASP A 50 16.37 -11.60 -11.04
CA ASP A 50 17.81 -11.48 -11.25
C ASP A 50 18.32 -10.04 -11.24
N GLY A 51 19.57 -9.88 -10.83
CA GLY A 51 20.28 -8.60 -10.79
C GLY A 51 19.84 -7.67 -9.67
N PHE A 52 20.33 -6.43 -9.71
CA PHE A 52 20.05 -5.41 -8.71
C PHE A 52 18.64 -4.81 -8.87
N TYR A 53 18.18 -4.10 -7.83
CA TYR A 53 16.96 -3.31 -7.91
C TYR A 53 17.21 -2.10 -8.82
N MET A 54 16.32 -1.87 -9.78
CA MET A 54 16.31 -0.65 -10.59
C MET A 54 15.06 0.17 -10.24
N PRO A 55 15.19 1.50 -10.02
CA PRO A 55 14.05 2.36 -9.74
C PRO A 55 12.94 2.21 -10.76
N ALA A 56 11.69 2.25 -10.30
CA ALA A 56 10.54 2.07 -11.19
C ALA A 56 10.30 3.27 -12.10
N SER A 57 9.87 2.98 -13.33
CA SER A 57 9.37 3.99 -14.26
C SER A 57 8.11 4.66 -13.70
N GLN A 58 7.82 5.87 -14.16
CA GLN A 58 6.61 6.57 -13.72
C GLN A 58 5.33 5.81 -14.10
N ALA A 59 5.31 5.12 -15.25
CA ALA A 59 4.21 4.28 -15.66
C ALA A 59 3.97 3.14 -14.65
N CYS A 60 5.02 2.42 -14.26
CA CYS A 60 4.92 1.38 -13.23
C CYS A 60 4.40 1.95 -11.90
N LYS A 61 4.95 3.07 -11.42
CA LYS A 61 4.50 3.71 -10.17
C LYS A 61 3.04 4.11 -10.20
N ASN A 62 2.55 4.58 -11.36
CA ASN A 62 1.15 4.99 -11.52
C ASN A 62 0.20 3.79 -11.43
N GLU A 63 0.58 2.63 -11.97
CA GLU A 63 -0.25 1.41 -11.85
C GLU A 63 -0.18 0.82 -10.45
N VAL A 64 1.00 0.78 -9.82
CA VAL A 64 1.16 0.30 -8.44
C VAL A 64 0.24 1.05 -7.46
N LYS A 65 0.02 2.36 -7.67
CA LYS A 65 -0.87 3.18 -6.83
C LYS A 65 -2.37 2.90 -7.01
N LYS A 66 -2.76 2.19 -8.07
CA LYS A 66 -4.17 1.88 -8.38
C LYS A 66 -4.59 0.50 -7.90
N VAL A 67 -3.63 -0.37 -7.59
CA VAL A 67 -3.86 -1.79 -7.29
C VAL A 67 -3.67 -2.09 -5.80
N ASP A 68 -4.25 -3.19 -5.34
CA ASP A 68 -4.08 -3.70 -3.99
C ASP A 68 -2.77 -4.51 -3.87
N MET A 69 -1.67 -3.84 -3.56
CA MET A 69 -0.36 -4.49 -3.36
C MET A 69 -0.37 -5.55 -2.24
N PRO A 70 -1.02 -5.34 -1.08
CA PRO A 70 -1.23 -6.41 -0.10
C PRO A 70 -1.89 -7.67 -0.69
N CYS A 71 -2.94 -7.52 -1.51
CA CYS A 71 -3.57 -8.65 -2.19
C CYS A 71 -2.60 -9.34 -3.16
N ILE A 72 -1.92 -8.58 -4.01
CA ILE A 72 -0.92 -9.11 -4.97
C ILE A 72 0.15 -9.92 -4.23
N CYS A 73 0.65 -9.41 -3.11
CA CYS A 73 1.61 -10.11 -2.26
C CYS A 73 1.07 -11.43 -1.69
N ARG A 74 -0.24 -11.52 -1.40
CA ARG A 74 -0.90 -12.72 -0.89
C ARG A 74 -1.09 -13.78 -1.98
N VAL A 75 -1.40 -13.39 -3.21
CA VAL A 75 -1.68 -14.31 -4.32
C VAL A 75 -0.44 -14.69 -5.13
N LEU A 76 0.72 -14.10 -4.82
CA LEU A 76 1.98 -14.37 -5.50
C LEU A 76 2.38 -15.85 -5.34
N THR A 77 2.50 -16.56 -6.46
CA THR A 77 2.76 -18.00 -6.47
C THR A 77 4.25 -18.33 -6.57
N PRO A 78 4.67 -19.56 -6.18
CA PRO A 78 6.06 -20.01 -6.38
C PRO A 78 6.51 -19.96 -7.85
N SER A 79 5.59 -20.08 -8.81
CA SER A 79 5.87 -19.95 -10.24
C SER A 79 6.20 -18.51 -10.61
N ASP A 80 5.45 -17.53 -10.08
CA ASP A 80 5.74 -16.11 -10.26
C ASP A 80 7.13 -15.78 -9.69
N GLU A 81 7.46 -16.32 -8.51
CA GLU A 81 8.75 -16.16 -7.83
C GLU A 81 9.97 -16.72 -8.58
N GLN A 82 9.76 -17.47 -9.68
CA GLN A 82 10.84 -17.86 -10.57
C GLN A 82 11.31 -16.69 -11.45
N THR A 83 10.42 -15.74 -11.73
CA THR A 83 10.67 -14.60 -12.63
C THR A 83 10.75 -13.28 -11.90
N VAL A 84 10.03 -13.12 -10.79
CA VAL A 84 10.01 -11.90 -9.98
C VAL A 84 10.53 -12.15 -8.56
N SER A 85 11.07 -11.11 -7.94
CA SER A 85 11.51 -11.15 -6.55
C SER A 85 10.45 -10.53 -5.65
N PRO A 86 9.86 -11.28 -4.69
CA PRO A 86 8.97 -10.71 -3.69
C PRO A 86 9.61 -9.58 -2.90
N VAL A 87 10.94 -9.64 -2.69
CA VAL A 87 11.69 -8.58 -2.01
C VAL A 87 11.64 -7.28 -2.80
N LYS A 88 11.87 -7.34 -4.11
CA LYS A 88 11.81 -6.17 -4.98
C LYS A 88 10.38 -5.64 -5.14
N LEU A 89 9.37 -6.51 -5.11
CA LEU A 89 7.97 -6.09 -5.14
C LEU A 89 7.58 -5.27 -3.90
N VAL A 90 8.07 -5.66 -2.72
CA VAL A 90 7.86 -4.89 -1.49
C VAL A 90 8.66 -3.59 -1.49
N LEU A 91 9.90 -3.58 -2.01
CA LEU A 91 10.66 -2.33 -2.21
C LEU A 91 9.90 -1.36 -3.11
N LEU A 92 9.32 -1.85 -4.21
CA LEU A 92 8.50 -1.07 -5.12
C LEU A 92 7.25 -0.49 -4.42
N ALA A 93 6.59 -1.27 -3.56
CA ALA A 93 5.48 -0.78 -2.75
C ALA A 93 5.92 0.39 -1.85
N HIS A 94 7.09 0.31 -1.21
CA HIS A 94 7.62 1.41 -0.38
C HIS A 94 8.04 2.62 -1.18
N GLU A 95 8.65 2.43 -2.36
CA GLU A 95 8.97 3.53 -3.27
C GLU A 95 7.69 4.28 -3.71
N CYS A 96 6.55 3.59 -3.75
CA CYS A 96 5.25 4.17 -4.07
C CYS A 96 4.46 4.67 -2.83
N HIS A 97 5.05 4.63 -1.63
CA HIS A 97 4.41 4.97 -0.35
C HIS A 97 3.18 4.11 0.00
N ILE A 98 3.19 2.85 -0.43
CA ILE A 98 2.16 1.88 -0.06
C ILE A 98 2.59 1.14 1.21
N GLU A 99 1.73 1.18 2.22
CA GLU A 99 1.93 0.46 3.47
C GLU A 99 1.47 -0.98 3.34
N LEU A 100 2.41 -1.92 3.43
CA LEU A 100 2.09 -3.33 3.60
C LEU A 100 1.91 -3.64 5.09
N PRO A 101 0.86 -4.39 5.49
CA PRO A 101 0.62 -4.72 6.89
C PRO A 101 1.86 -5.35 7.54
N VAL A 102 2.25 -4.86 8.72
CA VAL A 102 3.41 -5.40 9.43
C VAL A 102 3.21 -6.88 9.73
N GLY A 103 4.24 -7.69 9.47
CA GLY A 103 4.16 -9.15 9.63
C GLY A 103 3.46 -9.90 8.50
N SER A 104 2.94 -9.21 7.46
CA SER A 104 2.48 -9.86 6.24
C SER A 104 3.66 -10.42 5.43
N LYS A 105 3.44 -11.59 4.83
CA LYS A 105 4.38 -12.21 3.90
C LYS A 105 3.99 -11.81 2.48
N CYS A 106 4.99 -11.59 1.63
CA CYS A 106 4.79 -11.39 0.20
C CYS A 106 5.35 -12.62 -0.52
N GLY A 107 4.47 -13.40 -1.14
CA GLY A 107 4.79 -14.73 -1.65
C GLY A 107 5.25 -15.70 -0.56
N SER A 108 6.06 -16.67 -0.99
CA SER A 108 6.64 -17.75 -0.20
C SER A 108 7.85 -17.29 0.62
N ASN A 109 8.44 -16.14 0.25
CA ASN A 109 9.66 -15.66 0.88
C ASN A 109 9.36 -14.93 2.21
N THR A 110 9.76 -15.58 3.30
CA THR A 110 9.44 -15.17 4.68
C THR A 110 10.42 -14.14 5.27
N GLY A 111 11.28 -13.55 4.44
CA GLY A 111 12.44 -12.75 4.87
C GLY A 111 12.23 -11.25 5.10
N TRP A 112 11.01 -10.71 5.03
CA TRP A 112 10.78 -9.29 5.40
C TRP A 112 10.72 -9.10 6.92
N ARG A 113 11.87 -9.25 7.59
CA ARG A 113 12.12 -8.44 8.78
C ARG A 113 12.45 -7.04 8.29
N ARG A 114 11.42 -6.21 8.11
CA ARG A 114 11.66 -4.80 8.38
C ARG A 114 12.01 -4.74 9.86
N SER A 115 13.26 -4.43 10.16
CA SER A 115 13.57 -3.59 11.30
C SER A 115 12.74 -2.33 11.10
N GLY A 116 11.46 -2.37 11.49
CA GLY A 116 10.66 -1.15 11.54
C GLY A 116 11.46 -0.16 12.38
N PRO A 117 11.44 1.14 12.08
CA PRO A 117 11.83 2.10 13.10
C PRO A 117 10.98 1.72 14.30
N THR A 118 11.64 1.27 15.36
CA THR A 118 10.99 0.87 16.59
C THR A 118 9.91 1.90 16.88
N ALA A 119 8.66 1.46 17.02
CA ALA A 119 7.61 2.23 17.64
C ALA A 119 8.08 2.58 19.07
N SER A 120 8.95 3.58 19.17
CA SER A 120 9.50 4.14 20.38
C SER A 120 10.17 5.48 20.06
N THR A 121 9.58 6.30 19.19
CA THR A 121 9.38 7.67 19.65
C THR A 121 8.24 7.60 20.65
N ARG A 122 8.57 7.11 21.85
CA ARG A 122 7.80 7.45 23.03
C ARG A 122 7.76 8.97 22.99
N CYS A 123 6.61 9.53 22.63
CA CYS A 123 6.31 10.92 22.95
C CYS A 123 6.66 11.05 24.42
N ARG A 124 7.82 11.64 24.74
CA ARG A 124 8.13 12.07 26.10
C ARG A 124 7.17 13.21 26.36
N THR A 125 5.98 12.86 26.80
CA THR A 125 5.14 13.74 27.59
C THR A 125 6.01 14.25 28.74
N GLY A 126 6.26 15.57 28.70
CA GLY A 126 6.61 16.41 29.84
C GLY A 126 7.63 15.88 30.84
N SER A 127 8.85 16.41 30.76
CA SER A 127 9.52 16.87 31.99
C SER A 127 9.73 18.37 31.84
N ARG A 128 8.79 19.13 32.42
CA ARG A 128 8.92 20.56 32.66
C ARG A 128 10.21 20.79 33.46
N ARG A 129 11.29 21.26 32.84
CA ARG A 129 12.24 22.09 33.58
C ARG A 129 11.67 23.50 33.56
N ARG A 130 11.10 23.88 34.72
CA ARG A 130 10.86 25.26 35.10
C ARG A 130 12.21 25.98 35.04
N SER A 131 12.50 26.66 33.93
CA SER A 131 13.43 27.78 33.97
C SER A 131 12.58 29.00 34.28
N ALA A 132 12.83 29.56 35.47
CA ALA A 132 12.23 30.79 35.92
C ALA A 132 12.50 31.91 34.91
N GLU A 133 11.43 32.60 34.56
CA GLU A 133 11.39 33.82 33.77
C GLU A 133 11.59 35.01 34.72
N PRO A 134 12.40 36.03 34.39
CA PRO A 134 12.12 37.38 34.85
C PRO A 134 11.35 38.13 33.77
N ALA A 135 10.20 38.64 34.16
CA ALA A 135 9.23 39.34 33.35
C ALA A 135 9.80 40.56 32.61
N ARG A 136 9.46 40.70 31.32
CA ARG A 136 9.18 42.00 30.72
C ARG A 136 7.97 41.95 29.77
N HIS A 137 7.14 42.98 29.93
CA HIS A 137 5.87 43.26 29.26
C HIS A 137 5.79 42.96 27.76
N GLY A 138 4.67 42.38 27.33
CA GLY A 138 4.18 42.55 25.96
C GLY A 138 3.16 41.53 25.46
N ARG A 139 1.87 41.86 25.61
CA ARG A 139 0.69 41.39 24.83
C ARG A 139 0.44 39.87 24.70
N ARG A 140 -0.61 39.45 25.42
CA ARG A 140 -1.38 38.22 25.20
C ARG A 140 -1.96 38.18 23.78
N ARG A 141 -1.67 37.12 23.02
CA ARG A 141 -2.63 36.49 22.11
C ARG A 141 -2.57 34.98 22.33
N SER A 142 -3.66 34.46 22.86
CA SER A 142 -3.94 33.04 22.99
C SER A 142 -4.13 32.45 21.60
N ALA A 143 -3.34 31.43 21.23
CA ALA A 143 -3.64 30.55 20.11
C ALA A 143 -3.45 29.10 20.58
N PRO A 144 -4.34 28.17 20.22
CA PRO A 144 -4.30 26.80 20.70
C PRO A 144 -3.12 26.04 20.09
N ALA A 145 -2.57 25.11 20.87
CA ALA A 145 -1.47 24.23 20.52
C ALA A 145 -1.79 23.44 19.24
N ALA A 146 -1.23 23.89 18.11
CA ALA A 146 -1.04 23.03 16.96
C ALA A 146 0.14 22.13 17.28
N GLN A 147 -0.18 20.88 17.60
CA GLN A 147 0.76 19.76 17.66
C GLN A 147 1.32 19.55 16.25
N GLN A 148 2.33 20.33 15.86
CA GLN A 148 3.04 20.11 14.60
C GLN A 148 3.94 18.88 14.81
N CYS A 149 3.50 17.73 14.31
CA CYS A 149 4.39 16.59 14.13
C CYS A 149 5.47 17.01 13.13
N CYS A 150 6.71 17.15 13.61
CA CYS A 150 7.87 17.27 12.74
C CYS A 150 8.13 15.90 12.10
N CYS A 151 7.56 15.64 10.92
CA CYS A 151 8.21 14.71 10.00
C CYS A 151 9.40 15.45 9.42
N GLY A 152 10.60 14.96 9.76
CA GLY A 152 11.86 15.56 9.35
C GLY A 152 11.92 15.81 7.86
N ALA A 153 12.26 17.05 7.51
CA ALA A 153 12.86 17.36 6.23
C ALA A 153 14.25 16.70 6.22
N ASP A 154 14.39 15.55 5.56
CA ASP A 154 15.70 15.10 5.11
C ASP A 154 16.08 15.91 3.89
N ALA A 155 16.73 17.04 4.15
CA ALA A 155 17.56 17.75 3.21
C ALA A 155 18.76 16.86 2.85
N GLY A 156 18.58 15.98 1.87
CA GLY A 156 19.65 15.27 1.19
C GLY A 156 19.88 15.89 -0.19
N GLY A 157 20.75 16.89 -0.26
CA GLY A 157 21.25 17.40 -1.53
C GLY A 157 22.07 16.32 -2.26
N VAL A 158 21.69 16.01 -3.49
CA VAL A 158 22.57 15.42 -4.51
C VAL A 158 22.32 16.20 -5.79
N GLY A 159 23.41 16.71 -6.34
CA GLY A 159 23.45 17.81 -7.29
C GLY A 159 22.68 17.60 -8.58
N ALA A 160 22.34 18.73 -9.18
CA ALA A 160 22.08 18.83 -10.61
C ALA A 160 23.26 18.21 -11.38
N SER A 161 22.96 17.27 -12.27
CA SER A 161 23.80 16.99 -13.43
C SER A 161 22.91 17.23 -14.65
N ASP A 162 23.01 18.47 -15.14
CA ASP A 162 22.72 18.82 -16.51
C ASP A 162 23.72 18.08 -17.40
N ASP A 163 23.28 17.02 -18.07
CA ASP A 163 23.99 16.50 -19.25
C ASP A 163 23.18 16.89 -20.48
N ASN A 164 23.46 18.11 -20.94
CA ASN A 164 23.34 18.47 -22.35
C ASN A 164 24.14 17.45 -23.17
N ASN A 165 23.53 16.86 -24.19
CA ASN A 165 24.29 16.35 -25.32
C ASN A 165 23.51 16.59 -26.61
N ASP A 166 23.56 17.84 -27.06
CA ASP A 166 23.61 18.21 -28.47
C ASP A 166 25.07 18.06 -28.93
N ASP A 167 25.35 17.20 -29.91
CA ASP A 167 26.05 17.50 -31.18
C ASP A 167 26.59 16.21 -31.85
N LYS A 168 26.28 16.09 -33.15
CA LYS A 168 27.01 15.45 -34.27
C LYS A 168 27.63 14.05 -34.12
N ASP A 169 27.15 13.11 -34.94
CA ASP A 169 27.63 12.85 -36.32
C ASP A 169 26.59 12.05 -37.12
#